data_AF-A0A1F8PWK6-F1
#
_entry.id   AF-A0A1F8PWK6-F1
#
_cell.length_a   1.000
_cell.length_b   1.000
_cell.length_c   1.000
_cell.angle_alpha   90.00
_cell.angle_beta   90.00
_cell.angle_gamma   90.00
#
_symmetry.space_group_name_H-M   'P 1'
#
loop_
_entity.id
_entity.type
_entity.pdbx_description
1 polymer ?
#
loop_
_entity_poly.entity_id
_entity_poly.type
_entity_poly.pdbx_seq_one_letter_code
_entity_poly.pdbx_strand_id
1 'polypeptide(L)'
;MVYDLNRRVIVLFGGCSAQSDNYLNDTWEYDGNNWEKIETAHSPTPRCGFGMAYDSCRNTTVLFGGYSDLPYDSDTWEYDGSDWTEVDTIILPPYARSETAMVFDSNRCLSVLFGGEPEGLVPLDDTWEYDGNNWVQRNFSLTPMGRWTHAMAFNPIEGKVILYGGYGPQYPGGDVLGDTWAYDGQTWTELAHDNSPGPKDLLAIDFDAIREHIVLFGHHGDVWYLENANQK
;
A
#
# COMPACT_ATOMS: atom_id res chain seq x y z
N MET A 1 -2.99 -7.71 2.66
CA MET A 1 -3.75 -7.91 3.91
C MET A 1 -3.70 -6.64 4.71
N VAL A 2 -4.71 -6.36 5.53
CA VAL A 2 -4.75 -5.21 6.45
C VAL A 2 -5.35 -5.60 7.79
N TYR A 3 -5.04 -4.87 8.85
CA TYR A 3 -5.66 -5.08 10.15
C TYR A 3 -6.82 -4.10 10.37
N ASP A 4 -8.02 -4.65 10.52
CA ASP A 4 -9.21 -3.91 10.91
C ASP A 4 -9.17 -3.70 12.42
N LEU A 5 -8.85 -2.48 12.85
CA LEU A 5 -8.67 -2.15 14.26
C LEU A 5 -10.00 -2.20 15.05
N ASN A 6 -11.12 -1.86 14.42
CA ASN A 6 -12.43 -1.82 15.07
C ASN A 6 -12.91 -3.23 15.42
N ARG A 7 -12.73 -4.18 14.50
CA ARG A 7 -13.17 -5.57 14.65
C ARG A 7 -12.07 -6.49 15.16
N ARG A 8 -10.81 -6.02 15.17
CA ARG A 8 -9.61 -6.74 15.60
C ARG A 8 -9.35 -8.01 14.79
N VAL A 9 -9.51 -7.89 13.47
CA VAL A 9 -9.28 -8.98 12.52
C VAL A 9 -8.27 -8.58 11.46
N ILE A 10 -7.52 -9.55 10.95
CA ILE A 10 -6.77 -9.36 9.70
C ILE A 10 -7.70 -9.68 8.55
N VAL A 11 -7.87 -8.75 7.62
CA VAL A 11 -8.61 -8.93 6.37
C VAL A 11 -7.64 -9.30 5.26
N LEU A 12 -7.90 -10.43 4.62
CA LEU A 12 -7.25 -10.91 3.40
C LEU A 12 -8.28 -10.94 2.28
N PHE A 13 -7.86 -10.46 1.11
CA PHE A 13 -8.64 -10.54 -0.11
C PHE A 13 -7.75 -11.08 -1.24
N GLY A 14 -8.33 -11.92 -2.09
CA GLY A 14 -7.75 -12.34 -3.36
C GLY A 14 -6.35 -12.95 -3.28
N GLY A 15 -5.49 -12.58 -4.24
CA GLY A 15 -4.14 -13.12 -4.39
C GLY A 15 -3.97 -13.99 -5.64
N CYS A 16 -2.71 -14.24 -5.99
CA CYS A 16 -2.33 -15.08 -7.12
C CYS A 16 -1.57 -16.33 -6.64
N SER A 17 -1.79 -17.45 -7.33
CA SER A 17 -1.03 -18.66 -7.10
C SER A 17 0.25 -18.65 -7.93
N ALA A 18 1.41 -18.80 -7.30
CA ALA A 18 2.68 -18.97 -8.02
C ALA A 18 2.72 -20.26 -8.89
N GLN A 19 1.74 -21.16 -8.75
CA GLN A 19 1.70 -22.46 -9.42
C GLN A 19 0.61 -22.53 -10.50
N SER A 20 -0.23 -21.50 -10.67
CA SER A 20 -1.29 -21.44 -11.67
C SER A 20 -1.70 -19.99 -11.95
N ASP A 21 -2.08 -19.65 -13.18
CA ASP A 21 -2.68 -18.35 -13.57
C ASP A 21 -4.07 -18.11 -12.95
N ASN A 22 -4.34 -18.68 -11.77
CA ASN A 22 -5.57 -18.53 -11.03
C ASN A 22 -5.41 -17.37 -10.05
N TYR A 23 -6.21 -16.34 -10.28
CA TYR A 23 -6.43 -15.25 -9.35
C TYR A 23 -7.62 -15.60 -8.47
N LEU A 24 -7.57 -15.15 -7.21
CA LEU A 24 -8.62 -15.34 -6.23
C LEU A 24 -9.35 -14.03 -5.98
N ASN A 25 -10.60 -14.13 -5.54
CA ASN A 25 -11.43 -13.02 -5.08
C ASN A 25 -12.15 -13.33 -3.75
N ASP A 26 -11.71 -14.36 -3.03
CA ASP A 26 -12.31 -14.67 -1.75
C ASP A 26 -11.81 -13.71 -0.66
N THR A 27 -12.69 -13.45 0.31
CA THR A 27 -12.39 -12.64 1.49
C THR A 27 -12.25 -13.57 2.69
N TRP A 28 -11.18 -13.39 3.45
CA TRP A 28 -10.90 -14.15 4.66
C TRP A 28 -10.59 -13.21 5.81
N GLU A 29 -11.03 -13.58 7.00
CA GLU A 29 -10.75 -12.88 8.24
C GLU A 29 -10.04 -13.77 9.25
N TYR A 30 -9.05 -13.22 9.94
CA TYR A 30 -8.36 -13.88 11.03
C TYR A 30 -8.61 -13.15 12.35
N ASP A 31 -9.20 -13.83 13.31
CA ASP A 31 -9.56 -13.28 14.63
C ASP A 31 -8.44 -13.35 15.67
N GLY A 32 -7.23 -13.74 15.25
CA GLY A 32 -6.11 -14.04 16.16
C GLY A 32 -5.96 -15.52 16.50
N ASN A 33 -6.97 -16.36 16.20
CA ASN A 33 -6.97 -17.80 16.45
C ASN A 33 -7.31 -18.62 15.20
N ASN A 34 -8.31 -18.20 14.42
CA ASN A 34 -8.83 -18.96 13.28
C ASN A 34 -9.01 -18.07 12.06
N TRP A 35 -8.81 -18.66 10.89
CA TRP A 35 -9.22 -18.09 9.61
C TRP A 35 -10.65 -18.50 9.30
N GLU A 36 -11.50 -17.52 8.99
CA GLU A 36 -12.86 -17.70 8.53
C GLU A 36 -13.02 -17.09 7.14
N LYS A 37 -13.62 -17.83 6.21
CA LYS A 37 -13.98 -17.30 4.91
C LYS A 37 -15.27 -16.52 5.05
N ILE A 38 -15.28 -15.26 4.63
CA ILE A 38 -16.46 -14.41 4.66
C ILE A 38 -17.18 -14.53 3.32
N GLU A 39 -18.45 -14.91 3.37
CA GLU A 39 -19.32 -14.98 2.20
C GLU A 39 -19.91 -13.58 1.94
N THR A 40 -19.37 -12.90 0.93
CA THR A 40 -19.81 -11.56 0.52
C THR A 40 -20.81 -11.66 -0.64
N ALA A 41 -21.76 -10.72 -0.71
CA ALA A 41 -22.72 -10.68 -1.81
C ALA A 41 -22.11 -9.99 -3.05
N HIS A 42 -21.20 -9.05 -2.82
CA HIS A 42 -20.44 -8.34 -3.82
C HIS A 42 -18.94 -8.49 -3.52
N SER A 43 -18.11 -8.29 -4.53
CA SER A 43 -16.66 -8.45 -4.41
C SER A 43 -15.97 -7.81 -5.62
N PRO A 44 -14.75 -7.28 -5.46
CA PRO A 44 -13.88 -7.04 -6.59
C PRO A 44 -13.70 -8.34 -7.41
N THR A 45 -13.36 -8.19 -8.69
CA THR A 45 -12.94 -9.32 -9.52
C THR A 45 -11.69 -9.98 -8.93
N PRO A 46 -11.41 -11.26 -9.25
CA PRO A 46 -10.16 -11.89 -8.83
C PRO A 46 -8.97 -11.03 -9.21
N ARG A 47 -7.98 -10.86 -8.33
CA ARG A 47 -6.80 -10.00 -8.57
C ARG A 47 -5.71 -10.16 -7.52
N CYS A 48 -4.53 -9.63 -7.81
CA CYS A 48 -3.42 -9.40 -6.88
C CYS A 48 -2.71 -8.08 -7.18
N GLY A 49 -1.65 -7.76 -6.44
CA GLY A 49 -0.83 -6.55 -6.67
C GLY A 49 -1.59 -5.23 -6.45
N PHE A 50 -2.73 -5.24 -5.78
CA PHE A 50 -3.52 -4.04 -5.47
C PHE A 50 -2.99 -3.34 -4.21
N GLY A 51 -3.30 -2.05 -4.08
CA GLY A 51 -3.14 -1.33 -2.81
C GLY A 51 -4.30 -1.65 -1.87
N MET A 52 -4.03 -1.89 -0.58
CA MET A 52 -5.08 -2.07 0.42
C MET A 52 -4.70 -1.42 1.75
N ALA A 53 -5.61 -0.65 2.35
CA ALA A 53 -5.41 0.04 3.63
C ALA A 53 -6.70 0.06 4.46
N TYR A 54 -6.57 0.04 5.79
CA TYR A 54 -7.73 0.18 6.69
C TYR A 54 -7.94 1.64 7.11
N ASP A 55 -9.05 2.22 6.68
CA ASP A 55 -9.50 3.54 7.08
C ASP A 55 -10.18 3.47 8.46
N SER A 56 -9.40 3.78 9.50
CA SER A 56 -9.89 3.77 10.88
C SER A 56 -10.80 4.96 11.24
N CYS A 57 -10.89 5.99 10.40
CA CYS A 57 -11.84 7.09 10.61
C CYS A 57 -13.26 6.71 10.15
N ARG A 58 -13.37 5.79 9.18
CA ARG A 58 -14.64 5.31 8.63
C ARG A 58 -14.93 3.83 8.93
N ASN A 59 -14.00 3.13 9.57
CA ASN A 59 -14.04 1.69 9.87
C ASN A 59 -14.23 0.82 8.61
N THR A 60 -13.49 1.12 7.54
CA THR A 60 -13.61 0.41 6.26
C THR A 60 -12.24 0.02 5.72
N THR A 61 -12.13 -1.15 5.11
CA THR A 61 -10.94 -1.51 4.32
C THR A 61 -11.12 -0.98 2.91
N VAL A 62 -10.16 -0.19 2.43
CA VAL A 62 -10.13 0.34 1.06
C VAL A 62 -9.17 -0.50 0.23
N LEU A 63 -9.59 -0.87 -0.98
CA LEU A 63 -8.78 -1.54 -2.00
C LEU A 63 -8.76 -0.70 -3.27
N PHE A 64 -7.61 -0.61 -3.93
CA PHE A 64 -7.47 0.09 -5.21
C PHE A 64 -6.64 -0.71 -6.21
N GLY A 65 -7.16 -0.81 -7.44
CA GLY A 65 -6.47 -1.35 -8.60
C GLY A 65 -6.13 -2.84 -8.48
N GLY A 66 -4.93 -3.19 -8.93
CA GLY A 66 -4.45 -4.57 -9.04
C GLY A 66 -4.58 -5.12 -10.45
N TYR A 67 -4.31 -6.42 -10.57
CA TYR A 67 -4.40 -7.14 -11.83
C TYR A 67 -4.86 -8.57 -11.64
N SER A 68 -5.60 -9.07 -12.63
CA SER A 68 -5.77 -10.51 -12.91
C SER A 68 -5.48 -10.87 -14.34
N ASP A 69 -5.74 -9.97 -15.26
CA ASP A 69 -5.36 -10.09 -16.66
C ASP A 69 -5.20 -8.65 -17.18
N LEU A 70 -4.97 -8.50 -18.48
CA LEU A 70 -5.03 -7.19 -19.11
C LEU A 70 -6.47 -6.87 -19.53
N PRO A 71 -6.93 -5.61 -19.35
CA PRO A 71 -6.23 -4.47 -18.75
C PRO A 71 -6.18 -4.55 -17.21
N TYR A 72 -5.25 -3.81 -16.61
CA TYR A 72 -5.19 -3.64 -15.14
C TYR A 72 -6.42 -2.88 -14.61
N ASP A 73 -6.70 -3.05 -13.32
CA ASP A 73 -7.84 -2.44 -12.66
C ASP A 73 -7.52 -1.04 -12.14
N SER A 74 -8.54 -0.17 -12.12
CA SER A 74 -8.49 1.20 -11.56
C SER A 74 -9.71 1.52 -10.68
N ASP A 75 -10.47 0.51 -10.30
CA ASP A 75 -11.63 0.62 -9.42
C ASP A 75 -11.19 0.78 -7.96
N THR A 76 -12.09 1.34 -7.15
CA THR A 76 -11.94 1.46 -5.71
C THR A 76 -13.05 0.67 -5.04
N TRP A 77 -12.69 -0.15 -4.07
CA TRP A 77 -13.64 -0.96 -3.32
C TRP A 77 -13.50 -0.71 -1.83
N GLU A 78 -14.62 -0.74 -1.13
CA GLU A 78 -14.68 -0.59 0.33
C GLU A 78 -15.35 -1.78 0.98
N TYR A 79 -14.75 -2.30 2.05
CA TYR A 79 -15.25 -3.43 2.81
C TYR A 79 -15.60 -2.99 4.23
N ASP A 80 -16.87 -3.17 4.59
CA ASP A 80 -17.43 -2.74 5.88
C ASP A 80 -17.34 -3.80 7.00
N GLY A 81 -16.73 -4.94 6.69
CA GLY A 81 -16.69 -6.10 7.57
C GLY A 81 -17.78 -7.15 7.32
N SER A 82 -18.62 -6.93 6.30
CA SER A 82 -19.64 -7.88 5.88
C SER A 82 -19.70 -8.03 4.37
N ASP A 83 -19.60 -6.93 3.61
CA ASP A 83 -19.69 -6.95 2.15
C ASP A 83 -18.78 -5.89 1.52
N TRP A 84 -18.47 -6.08 0.24
CA TRP A 84 -17.72 -5.10 -0.54
C TRP A 84 -18.67 -4.15 -1.28
N THR A 85 -18.32 -2.88 -1.36
CA THR A 85 -19.03 -1.87 -2.16
C THR A 85 -18.04 -1.22 -3.11
N GLU A 86 -18.34 -1.23 -4.40
CA GLU A 86 -17.59 -0.46 -5.39
C GLU A 86 -17.90 1.02 -5.21
N VAL A 87 -16.85 1.85 -5.15
CA VAL A 87 -16.98 3.29 -4.96
C VAL A 87 -16.96 3.99 -6.31
N ASP A 88 -18.10 4.57 -6.68
CA ASP A 88 -18.20 5.50 -7.80
C ASP A 88 -17.61 6.86 -7.41
N THR A 89 -16.37 7.14 -7.81
CA THR A 89 -15.76 8.45 -7.58
C THR A 89 -16.28 9.50 -8.56
N ILE A 90 -16.52 10.71 -8.07
CA ILE A 90 -17.01 11.83 -8.89
C ILE A 90 -15.87 12.38 -9.77
N ILE A 91 -14.66 12.37 -9.22
CA ILE A 91 -13.42 12.73 -9.92
C ILE A 91 -12.75 11.46 -10.45
N LEU A 92 -12.12 11.55 -11.61
CA LEU A 92 -11.40 10.42 -12.20
C LEU A 92 -10.40 9.84 -11.18
N PRO A 93 -10.48 8.53 -10.89
CA PRO A 93 -9.57 7.86 -9.97
C PRO A 93 -8.15 7.80 -10.57
N PRO A 94 -7.15 7.35 -9.78
CA PRO A 94 -5.82 7.09 -10.30
C PRO A 94 -5.88 6.15 -11.52
N TYR A 95 -4.91 6.29 -12.43
CA TYR A 95 -4.80 5.38 -13.57
C TYR A 95 -4.63 3.92 -13.11
N ALA A 96 -5.10 2.96 -13.91
CA ALA A 96 -5.00 1.53 -13.65
C ALA A 96 -3.55 1.09 -13.40
N ARG A 97 -3.33 0.32 -12.33
CA ARG A 97 -1.97 -0.06 -11.88
C ARG A 97 -1.98 -1.28 -10.98
N SER A 98 -0.86 -1.99 -10.98
CA SER A 98 -0.52 -3.03 -10.02
C SER A 98 0.73 -2.66 -9.21
N GLU A 99 1.09 -3.50 -8.26
CA GLU A 99 2.33 -3.42 -7.45
C GLU A 99 2.55 -2.04 -6.82
N THR A 100 1.44 -1.39 -6.49
CA THR A 100 1.35 -0.11 -5.79
C THR A 100 1.26 -0.34 -4.28
N ALA A 101 1.68 0.65 -3.50
CA ALA A 101 1.54 0.61 -2.06
C ALA A 101 0.53 1.67 -1.61
N MET A 102 -0.34 1.27 -0.67
CA MET A 102 -1.34 2.14 -0.06
C MET A 102 -1.29 2.00 1.45
N VAL A 103 -1.34 3.13 2.16
CA VAL A 103 -1.39 3.19 3.62
C VAL A 103 -2.45 4.17 4.07
N PHE A 104 -2.88 4.08 5.33
CA PHE A 104 -3.82 5.03 5.91
C PHE A 104 -3.12 6.01 6.85
N ASP A 105 -3.19 7.31 6.52
CA ASP A 105 -2.80 8.40 7.40
C ASP A 105 -3.96 8.71 8.36
N SER A 106 -3.90 8.14 9.57
CA SER A 106 -4.94 8.30 10.57
C SER A 106 -5.00 9.69 11.20
N ASN A 107 -3.94 10.50 11.06
CA ASN A 107 -3.95 11.89 11.55
C ASN A 107 -4.75 12.81 10.63
N ARG A 108 -4.81 12.48 9.32
CA ARG A 108 -5.54 13.25 8.32
C ARG A 108 -6.81 12.55 7.81
N CYS A 109 -7.05 11.31 8.21
CA CYS A 109 -8.13 10.45 7.72
C CYS A 109 -8.10 10.27 6.19
N LEU A 110 -6.93 9.94 5.65
CA LEU A 110 -6.73 9.77 4.20
C LEU A 110 -5.98 8.48 3.89
N SER A 111 -6.45 7.71 2.91
CA SER A 111 -5.61 6.68 2.30
C SER A 111 -4.63 7.35 1.33
N VAL A 112 -3.35 7.03 1.45
CA VAL A 112 -2.26 7.56 0.62
C VAL A 112 -1.74 6.43 -0.26
N LEU A 113 -1.82 6.63 -1.57
CA LEU A 113 -1.34 5.72 -2.61
C LEU A 113 -0.12 6.35 -3.29
N PHE A 114 0.93 5.55 -3.55
CA PHE A 114 2.08 5.99 -4.33
C PHE A 114 2.46 4.97 -5.42
N GLY A 115 2.84 5.51 -6.58
CA GLY A 115 3.44 4.76 -7.68
C GLY A 115 2.64 3.54 -8.12
N GLY A 116 3.35 2.47 -8.48
CA GLY A 116 2.80 1.25 -9.09
C GLY A 116 3.18 1.12 -10.57
N GLU A 117 2.98 -0.08 -11.09
CA GLU A 117 3.22 -0.43 -12.48
C GLU A 117 1.90 -0.33 -13.29
N PRO A 118 1.81 0.61 -14.25
CA PRO A 118 0.72 0.65 -15.23
C PRO A 118 0.97 -0.31 -16.40
N GLU A 119 -0.09 -0.70 -17.11
CA GLU A 119 0.04 -1.55 -18.30
C GLU A 119 0.85 -0.85 -19.41
N GLY A 120 2.00 -1.43 -19.79
CA GLY A 120 2.78 -1.02 -20.97
C GLY A 120 3.44 0.37 -20.87
N LEU A 121 3.47 0.98 -19.68
CA LEU A 121 4.08 2.28 -19.43
C LEU A 121 5.17 2.19 -18.36
N VAL A 122 5.86 3.30 -18.11
CA VAL A 122 6.84 3.38 -17.02
C VAL A 122 6.13 3.41 -15.67
N PRO A 123 6.72 2.81 -14.61
CA PRO A 123 6.24 2.93 -13.23
C PRO A 123 5.94 4.39 -12.85
N LEU A 124 4.84 4.58 -12.14
CA LEU A 124 4.31 5.90 -11.81
C LEU A 124 5.03 6.48 -10.59
N ASP A 125 5.14 7.81 -10.55
CA ASP A 125 5.71 8.63 -9.46
C ASP A 125 4.67 9.54 -8.80
N ASP A 126 3.40 9.25 -9.06
CA ASP A 126 2.27 10.04 -8.57
C ASP A 126 1.91 9.66 -7.13
N THR A 127 1.40 10.66 -6.40
CA THR A 127 0.82 10.49 -5.08
C THR A 127 -0.65 10.83 -5.14
N TRP A 128 -1.49 9.96 -4.60
CA TRP A 128 -2.93 10.15 -4.53
C TRP A 128 -3.42 10.03 -3.10
N GLU A 129 -4.39 10.87 -2.74
CA GLU A 129 -5.05 10.85 -1.44
C GLU A 129 -6.54 10.58 -1.62
N TYR A 130 -7.08 9.64 -0.84
CA TYR A 130 -8.48 9.26 -0.86
C TYR A 130 -9.15 9.59 0.48
N ASP A 131 -10.27 10.30 0.42
CA ASP A 131 -11.02 10.80 1.59
C ASP A 131 -12.28 9.97 1.93
N GLY A 132 -12.47 8.84 1.26
CA GLY A 132 -13.69 8.04 1.38
C GLY A 132 -14.80 8.38 0.40
N ASN A 133 -14.60 9.38 -0.45
CA ASN A 133 -15.52 9.72 -1.53
C ASN A 133 -14.79 9.91 -2.85
N ASN A 134 -13.62 10.56 -2.83
CA ASN A 134 -12.87 10.91 -4.04
C ASN A 134 -11.37 10.78 -3.84
N TRP A 135 -10.70 10.54 -4.97
CA TRP A 135 -9.25 10.63 -5.09
C TRP A 135 -8.82 12.03 -5.50
N VAL A 136 -7.75 12.53 -4.87
CA VAL A 136 -7.11 13.80 -5.22
C VAL A 136 -5.63 13.55 -5.48
N GLN A 137 -5.17 13.84 -6.70
CA GLN A 137 -3.75 13.78 -7.03
C GLN A 137 -3.01 14.93 -6.37
N ARG A 138 -1.90 14.62 -5.71
CA ARG A 138 -1.00 15.60 -5.12
C ARG A 138 0.21 15.77 -6.02
N ASN A 139 0.53 17.02 -6.33
CA ASN A 139 1.65 17.37 -7.21
C ASN A 139 2.73 18.06 -6.40
N PHE A 140 3.97 17.60 -6.53
CA PHE A 140 5.12 18.11 -5.79
C PHE A 140 6.26 18.46 -6.74
N SER A 141 7.08 19.44 -6.36
CA SER A 141 8.29 19.80 -7.12
C SER A 141 9.43 18.79 -6.91
N LEU A 142 9.39 18.05 -5.80
CA LEU A 142 10.29 16.96 -5.47
C LEU A 142 9.42 15.78 -5.03
N THR A 143 9.58 14.65 -5.70
CA THR A 143 8.84 13.40 -5.46
C THR A 143 9.80 12.23 -5.61
N PRO A 144 9.58 11.10 -4.91
CA PRO A 144 10.34 9.89 -5.18
C PRO A 144 10.21 9.49 -6.65
N MET A 145 11.26 8.91 -7.22
CA MET A 145 11.18 8.38 -8.60
C MET A 145 10.09 7.31 -8.72
N GLY A 146 9.48 7.21 -9.90
CA GLY A 146 8.42 6.26 -10.17
C GLY A 146 8.87 4.82 -9.99
N ARG A 147 8.07 4.02 -9.30
CA ARG A 147 8.49 2.70 -8.80
C ARG A 147 7.32 1.79 -8.48
N TRP A 148 7.62 0.51 -8.34
CA TRP A 148 6.67 -0.56 -8.01
C TRP A 148 7.33 -1.53 -7.02
N THR A 149 6.52 -2.37 -6.35
CA THR A 149 6.94 -3.30 -5.27
C THR A 149 7.72 -2.68 -4.11
N HIS A 150 7.56 -1.37 -3.92
CA HIS A 150 8.11 -0.60 -2.82
C HIS A 150 7.25 -0.78 -1.56
N ALA A 151 7.84 -0.51 -0.40
CA ALA A 151 7.16 -0.64 0.87
C ALA A 151 6.70 0.74 1.36
N MET A 152 5.49 0.83 1.94
CA MET A 152 5.00 2.02 2.63
C MET A 152 4.40 1.69 4.00
N ALA A 153 4.66 2.54 5.00
CA ALA A 153 4.04 2.49 6.32
C ALA A 153 3.72 3.90 6.83
N PHE A 154 2.69 4.03 7.65
CA PHE A 154 2.38 5.29 8.32
C PHE A 154 2.92 5.27 9.76
N ASN A 155 3.70 6.30 10.11
CA ASN A 155 4.10 6.60 11.48
C ASN A 155 3.10 7.60 12.10
N PRO A 156 2.19 7.17 12.99
CA PRO A 156 1.19 8.05 13.58
C PRO A 156 1.78 9.06 14.58
N ILE A 157 2.95 8.79 15.16
CA ILE A 157 3.61 9.67 16.13
C ILE A 157 4.19 10.89 15.41
N GLU A 158 4.89 10.66 14.30
CA GLU A 158 5.45 11.74 13.49
C GLU A 158 4.46 12.31 12.46
N GLY A 159 3.35 11.62 12.21
CA GLY A 159 2.37 11.99 11.20
C GLY A 159 2.94 11.91 9.78
N LYS A 160 3.74 10.87 9.51
CA LYS A 160 4.45 10.72 8.24
C LYS A 160 4.24 9.36 7.62
N VAL A 161 4.04 9.33 6.32
CA VAL A 161 4.16 8.11 5.52
C VAL A 161 5.62 7.92 5.15
N ILE A 162 6.16 6.74 5.46
CA ILE A 162 7.51 6.34 5.08
C ILE A 162 7.41 5.43 3.86
N LEU A 163 8.21 5.72 2.84
CA LEU A 163 8.39 4.90 1.64
C LEU A 163 9.83 4.37 1.60
N TYR A 164 9.99 3.11 1.19
CA TYR A 164 11.29 2.48 1.06
C TYR A 164 11.41 1.60 -0.18
N GLY A 165 12.52 1.76 -0.91
CA GLY A 165 12.99 0.81 -1.91
C GLY A 165 12.08 0.62 -3.13
N GLY A 166 12.01 -0.61 -3.62
CA GLY A 166 11.26 -1.02 -4.82
C GLY A 166 12.07 -0.96 -6.12
N TYR A 167 11.42 -1.26 -7.24
CA TYR A 167 12.05 -1.20 -8.57
C TYR A 167 11.80 0.14 -9.24
N GLY A 168 12.86 0.78 -9.70
CA GLY A 168 12.78 2.01 -10.49
C GLY A 168 12.28 1.78 -11.94
N PRO A 169 12.10 2.86 -12.71
CA PRO A 169 11.39 2.83 -13.99
C PRO A 169 12.20 2.24 -15.15
N GLN A 170 13.47 1.88 -14.90
CA GLN A 170 14.37 1.35 -15.93
C GLN A 170 14.50 -0.17 -15.87
N TYR A 171 13.87 -0.87 -14.91
CA TYR A 171 13.96 -2.33 -14.73
C TYR A 171 13.38 -3.12 -15.94
N PRO A 172 13.98 -4.25 -16.39
CA PRO A 172 15.15 -4.96 -15.85
C PRO A 172 16.53 -4.35 -16.19
N GLY A 173 16.57 -3.13 -16.73
CA GLY A 173 17.81 -2.36 -16.97
C GLY A 173 18.10 -1.25 -15.94
N GLY A 174 17.36 -1.21 -14.83
CA GLY A 174 17.39 -0.16 -13.80
C GLY A 174 17.65 -0.72 -12.41
N ASP A 175 18.15 0.15 -11.52
CA ASP A 175 18.56 -0.24 -10.17
C ASP A 175 17.34 -0.55 -9.28
N VAL A 176 17.51 -1.58 -8.44
CA VAL A 176 16.72 -1.73 -7.22
C VAL A 176 17.02 -0.51 -6.35
N LEU A 177 15.97 0.12 -5.83
CA LEU A 177 16.08 1.32 -5.02
C LEU A 177 16.27 0.95 -3.55
N GLY A 178 17.02 1.76 -2.81
CA GLY A 178 17.26 1.62 -1.37
C GLY A 178 17.13 2.94 -0.61
N ASP A 179 16.54 3.94 -1.28
CA ASP A 179 16.23 5.25 -0.74
C ASP A 179 15.03 5.18 0.21
N THR A 180 15.03 6.08 1.19
CA THR A 180 13.94 6.25 2.14
C THR A 180 13.36 7.64 1.99
N TRP A 181 12.05 7.73 1.85
CA TRP A 181 11.32 8.98 1.72
C TRP A 181 10.27 9.12 2.80
N ALA A 182 10.02 10.34 3.25
CA ALA A 182 8.94 10.68 4.16
C ALA A 182 7.98 11.69 3.55
N TYR A 183 6.69 11.41 3.64
CA TYR A 183 5.60 12.31 3.25
C TYR A 183 4.85 12.79 4.47
N ASP A 184 4.78 14.11 4.66
CA ASP A 184 4.13 14.76 5.82
C ASP A 184 2.71 15.28 5.53
N GLY A 185 2.14 14.89 4.38
CA GLY A 185 0.86 15.40 3.88
C GLY A 185 0.94 16.68 3.05
N GLN A 186 2.13 17.26 2.92
CA GLN A 186 2.37 18.46 2.12
C GLN A 186 3.54 18.30 1.16
N THR A 187 4.60 17.59 1.56
CA THR A 187 5.81 17.42 0.77
C THR A 187 6.47 16.06 1.00
N TRP A 188 7.14 15.56 -0.03
CA TRP A 188 8.09 14.45 0.10
C TRP A 188 9.48 14.98 0.44
N THR A 189 10.13 14.36 1.42
CA THR A 189 11.53 14.62 1.80
C THR A 189 12.31 13.32 1.81
N GLU A 190 13.43 13.27 1.11
CA GLU A 190 14.37 12.15 1.17
C GLU A 190 15.09 12.15 2.52
N LEU A 191 15.09 11.02 3.22
CA LEU A 191 15.74 10.86 4.51
C LEU A 191 17.21 10.42 4.34
N ALA A 192 18.07 10.88 5.23
CA ALA A 192 19.49 10.54 5.21
C ALA A 192 19.73 9.04 5.48
N HIS A 193 20.71 8.48 4.75
CA HIS A 193 20.95 7.03 4.59
C HIS A 193 21.82 6.37 5.69
N ASP A 194 21.88 6.92 6.91
CA ASP A 194 22.73 6.32 7.94
C ASP A 194 22.11 5.00 8.44
N ASN A 195 22.71 3.87 8.04
CA ASN A 195 22.30 2.48 8.34
C ASN A 195 21.08 1.95 7.57
N SER A 196 20.79 2.47 6.36
CA SER A 196 19.79 1.86 5.47
C SER A 196 20.17 0.40 5.12
N PRO A 197 19.22 -0.55 5.08
CA PRO A 197 19.48 -1.96 4.74
C PRO A 197 19.94 -2.20 3.29
N GLY A 198 20.16 -1.13 2.50
CA GLY A 198 20.57 -1.18 1.11
C GLY A 198 19.40 -1.50 0.17
N PRO A 199 19.62 -1.52 -1.15
CA PRO A 199 18.55 -1.78 -2.13
C PRO A 199 17.75 -3.05 -1.84
N LYS A 200 16.42 -2.94 -1.78
CA LYS A 200 15.51 -4.07 -1.54
C LYS A 200 14.16 -3.88 -2.26
N ASP A 201 13.57 -5.00 -2.63
CA ASP A 201 12.26 -5.16 -3.24
C ASP A 201 11.43 -6.21 -2.47
N LEU A 202 10.12 -6.27 -2.75
CA LEU A 202 9.21 -7.29 -2.20
C LEU A 202 9.22 -7.33 -0.66
N LEU A 203 9.22 -6.14 -0.07
CA LEU A 203 9.24 -5.94 1.37
C LEU A 203 7.86 -5.58 1.89
N ALA A 204 7.56 -6.02 3.11
CA ALA A 204 6.53 -5.40 3.92
C ALA A 204 7.21 -4.43 4.89
N ILE A 205 6.61 -3.27 5.11
CA ILE A 205 7.03 -2.32 6.14
C ILE A 205 5.82 -2.05 7.02
N ASP A 206 6.03 -2.01 8.34
CA ASP A 206 4.94 -1.74 9.29
C ASP A 206 5.45 -0.90 10.46
N PHE A 207 4.54 -0.25 11.17
CA PHE A 207 4.87 0.53 12.35
C PHE A 207 4.70 -0.30 13.64
N ASP A 208 5.79 -0.51 14.36
CA ASP A 208 5.75 -1.11 15.70
C ASP A 208 5.36 -0.04 16.73
N ALA A 209 4.08 -0.02 17.11
CA ALA A 209 3.55 0.93 18.09
C ALA A 209 4.05 0.74 19.52
N ILE A 210 4.63 -0.42 19.88
CA ILE A 210 5.21 -0.66 21.21
C ILE A 210 6.62 -0.09 21.27
N ARG A 211 7.38 -0.23 20.19
CA ARG A 211 8.75 0.28 20.07
C ARG A 211 8.83 1.67 19.48
N GLU A 212 7.74 2.19 18.94
CA GLU A 212 7.65 3.48 18.25
C GLU A 212 8.57 3.58 17.02
N HIS A 213 8.80 2.45 16.35
CA HIS A 213 9.75 2.31 15.25
C HIS A 213 9.07 1.79 13.98
N ILE A 214 9.58 2.20 12.82
CA ILE A 214 9.22 1.57 11.54
C ILE A 214 10.08 0.31 11.36
N VAL A 215 9.44 -0.81 11.04
CA VAL A 215 10.07 -2.11 10.87
C VAL A 215 9.94 -2.57 9.44
N LEU A 216 11.07 -2.94 8.85
CA LEU A 216 11.17 -3.48 7.48
C LEU A 216 11.33 -5.00 7.57
N PHE A 217 10.48 -5.74 6.85
CA PHE A 217 10.50 -7.19 6.77
C PHE A 217 10.69 -7.62 5.32
N GLY A 218 11.61 -8.56 5.09
CA GLY A 218 11.94 -9.03 3.75
C GLY A 218 12.18 -10.53 3.64
N HIS A 219 12.32 -10.99 2.39
CA HIS A 219 12.56 -12.40 2.10
C HIS A 219 13.89 -12.86 2.74
N HIS A 220 13.82 -13.96 3.51
CA HIS A 220 14.84 -14.58 4.39
C HIS A 220 14.76 -14.30 5.90
N GLY A 221 13.74 -13.59 6.38
CA GLY A 221 13.50 -13.45 7.83
C GLY A 221 14.40 -12.40 8.50
N ASP A 222 15.04 -11.55 7.71
CA ASP A 222 15.75 -10.38 8.20
C ASP A 222 14.73 -9.31 8.65
N VAL A 223 14.97 -8.74 9.83
CA VAL A 223 14.18 -7.66 10.43
C VAL A 223 15.08 -6.46 10.63
N TRP A 224 14.70 -5.31 10.07
CA TRP A 224 15.44 -4.05 10.22
C TRP A 224 14.57 -3.01 10.89
N TYR A 225 15.18 -2.17 11.73
CA TYR A 225 14.52 -1.05 12.39
C TYR A 225 15.07 0.25 11.79
N LEU A 226 14.19 1.09 11.27
CA LEU A 226 14.51 2.48 11.00
C LEU A 226 14.45 3.22 12.35
N GLU A 227 15.62 3.57 12.90
CA GLU A 227 15.69 4.45 14.06
C GLU A 227 15.42 5.90 13.62
N ASN A 228 14.67 6.65 14.43
CA ASN A 228 14.29 8.03 14.14
C ASN A 228 15.53 8.88 13.77
N ALA A 229 15.54 9.45 12.57
CA ALA A 229 16.63 10.27 12.03
C ALA A 229 16.84 11.62 12.78
N ASN A 230 16.23 11.79 13.96
CA ASN A 230 16.33 12.99 14.81
C ASN A 230 17.25 12.80 16.02
N GLN A 231 18.08 11.75 16.07
CA GLN A 231 19.14 11.63 17.09
C GLN A 231 20.54 11.79 16.51
N LYS A 232 20.91 13.04 16.19
CA LYS A 232 22.13 13.70 16.69
C LYS A 232 22.17 15.18 16.34
#